data_AF-A0A074XJ60-F1
#
_entry.id   AF-A0A074XJ60-F1
#
_cell.length_a   1.000
_cell.length_b   1.000
_cell.length_c   1.000
_cell.angle_alpha   90.00
_cell.angle_beta   90.00
_cell.angle_gamma   90.00
#
_symmetry.space_group_name_H-M   'P 1'
#
loop_
_entity.id
_entity.type
_entity.pdbx_description
1 polymer ?
#
loop_
_entity_poly.entity_id
_entity_poly.type
_entity_poly.pdbx_seq_one_letter_code
_entity_poly.pdbx_strand_id
1 'polypeptide(L)'
;MTPADLLQEEILQAETSDPPSQQQPKNKRGRFMSNKRKRARSPTPVVPSSPAMPTESSEPEPGQAYGPPLKSKVQAHRNFARISNVIINDITQHKHAGPFQKPVREKDAEGYSDIIKRPQDLKSIKAAITFGSRAINAATSSIDSPAATPSSASASSVVLLDKTADLIPPKAIVNSSQLEKEVLRMFANAVMFNPGNDGIVQDAREMADDIEAKVRDWRQVEGAAANSSVRAANQEDNEDEGVGTGTGGDKKRRKL
;
A
#
# COMPACT_ATOMS: atom_id res chain seq x y z
N MET A 1 -18.47 58.09 -41.93
CA MET A 1 -19.29 57.01 -41.34
C MET A 1 -18.51 55.73 -41.49
N THR A 2 -18.22 55.09 -40.35
CA THR A 2 -17.30 53.96 -40.18
C THR A 2 -18.02 52.62 -40.33
N PRO A 3 -17.32 51.51 -40.66
CA PRO A 3 -17.90 50.21 -41.01
C PRO A 3 -18.54 49.42 -39.84
N ALA A 4 -19.02 50.11 -38.80
CA ALA A 4 -19.69 49.51 -37.64
C ALA A 4 -21.24 49.57 -37.71
N ASP A 5 -21.81 50.27 -38.69
CA ASP A 5 -23.26 50.50 -38.79
C ASP A 5 -24.03 49.44 -39.62
N LEU A 6 -23.39 48.36 -40.06
CA LEU A 6 -23.99 47.37 -40.98
C LEU A 6 -24.31 46.00 -40.34
N LEU A 7 -24.11 45.83 -39.03
CA LEU A 7 -24.45 44.58 -38.32
C LEU A 7 -25.56 44.76 -37.27
N GLN A 8 -26.13 45.96 -37.14
CA GLN A 8 -27.24 46.22 -36.21
C GLN A 8 -28.63 45.94 -36.78
N GLU A 9 -28.77 45.58 -38.07
CA GLU A 9 -30.07 45.29 -38.69
C GLU A 9 -30.50 43.81 -38.71
N GLU A 10 -29.65 42.85 -38.27
CA GLU A 10 -30.00 41.42 -38.30
C GLU A 10 -30.53 40.87 -36.95
N ILE A 11 -30.57 41.68 -35.88
CA ILE A 11 -30.99 41.23 -34.52
C ILE A 11 -32.38 41.79 -34.12
N LEU A 12 -33.11 42.42 -35.06
CA LEU A 12 -34.38 43.12 -34.78
C LEU A 12 -35.65 42.43 -35.33
N GLN A 13 -35.64 41.13 -35.64
CA GLN A 13 -36.87 40.43 -36.00
C GLN A 13 -37.06 39.12 -35.22
N ALA A 14 -38.21 39.04 -34.57
CA ALA A 14 -38.81 37.89 -33.87
C ALA A 14 -38.52 37.73 -32.36
N GLU A 15 -38.79 38.80 -31.61
CA GLU A 15 -39.56 38.64 -30.37
C GLU A 15 -41.04 38.42 -30.74
N THR A 16 -41.72 37.48 -30.07
CA THR A 16 -43.19 37.32 -29.86
C THR A 16 -43.71 35.89 -30.13
N SER A 17 -43.79 35.06 -29.09
CA SER A 17 -44.96 34.22 -28.77
C SER A 17 -44.72 33.37 -27.51
N ASP A 18 -45.68 33.43 -26.57
CA ASP A 18 -45.79 32.64 -25.33
C ASP A 18 -47.00 31.65 -25.45
N PRO A 19 -47.37 30.79 -24.46
CA PRO A 19 -47.40 29.31 -24.52
C PRO A 19 -48.82 28.70 -24.63
N PRO A 20 -49.01 27.34 -24.64
CA PRO A 20 -49.47 26.66 -23.40
C PRO A 20 -49.10 25.16 -23.22
N SER A 21 -49.34 24.67 -21.99
CA SER A 21 -49.26 23.26 -21.50
C SER A 21 -50.06 22.22 -22.29
N GLN A 22 -49.53 20.98 -22.40
CA GLN A 22 -50.35 19.74 -22.51
C GLN A 22 -49.60 18.43 -22.14
N GLN A 23 -50.03 17.86 -21.01
CA GLN A 23 -50.38 16.45 -20.71
C GLN A 23 -49.41 15.26 -20.91
N GLN A 24 -49.39 14.43 -19.86
CA GLN A 24 -48.77 13.09 -19.73
C GLN A 24 -49.38 12.05 -20.71
N PRO A 25 -48.79 10.84 -20.81
CA PRO A 25 -49.38 9.78 -20.01
C PRO A 25 -48.40 8.93 -19.19
N LYS A 26 -48.86 8.60 -17.99
CA LYS A 26 -48.37 7.57 -17.07
C LYS A 26 -48.63 6.18 -17.66
N ASN A 27 -47.68 5.26 -17.54
CA ASN A 27 -47.93 3.81 -17.45
C ASN A 27 -46.99 3.24 -16.38
N LYS A 28 -47.48 3.04 -15.15
CA LYS A 28 -48.18 1.86 -14.61
C LYS A 28 -47.20 0.78 -14.10
N ARG A 29 -46.91 0.91 -12.80
CA ARG A 29 -46.90 -0.14 -11.76
C ARG A 29 -46.94 -1.59 -12.27
N GLY A 30 -45.78 -2.23 -12.27
CA GLY A 30 -45.63 -3.68 -12.08
C GLY A 30 -45.36 -3.97 -10.60
N ARG A 31 -46.43 -4.30 -9.88
CA ARG A 31 -46.39 -4.83 -8.50
C ARG A 31 -46.01 -6.31 -8.57
N PHE A 32 -44.83 -6.67 -8.06
CA PHE A 32 -44.53 -8.05 -7.63
C PHE A 32 -43.91 -7.95 -6.24
N MET A 33 -44.75 -8.07 -5.20
CA MET A 33 -45.01 -9.30 -4.47
C MET A 33 -43.76 -9.79 -3.73
N SER A 34 -43.75 -9.41 -2.45
CA SER A 34 -42.95 -9.97 -1.37
C SER A 34 -43.07 -11.49 -1.32
N ASN A 35 -42.01 -12.20 -1.70
CA ASN A 35 -41.86 -13.60 -1.32
C ASN A 35 -41.01 -13.71 -0.05
N LYS A 36 -41.70 -13.52 1.07
CA LYS A 36 -41.28 -13.94 2.40
C LYS A 36 -41.38 -15.47 2.47
N ARG A 37 -40.32 -16.18 2.09
CA ARG A 37 -40.19 -17.60 2.46
C ARG A 37 -39.45 -17.71 3.78
N LYS A 38 -40.26 -17.74 4.84
CA LYS A 38 -39.94 -18.44 6.09
C LYS A 38 -39.58 -19.89 5.76
N ARG A 39 -38.45 -20.38 6.25
CA ARG A 39 -38.33 -21.81 6.57
C ARG A 39 -37.63 -21.97 7.91
N ALA A 40 -38.25 -22.82 8.72
CA ALA A 40 -38.06 -22.97 10.15
C ALA A 40 -36.82 -23.79 10.53
N ARG A 41 -36.37 -23.57 11.76
CA ARG A 41 -35.55 -24.44 12.62
C ARG A 41 -36.02 -25.90 12.55
N SER A 42 -35.16 -26.92 12.49
CA SER A 42 -34.41 -27.58 13.59
C SER A 42 -34.13 -29.04 13.13
N PRO A 43 -33.39 -29.93 13.84
CA PRO A 43 -32.33 -29.80 14.86
C PRO A 43 -31.03 -30.56 14.46
N THR A 44 -29.93 -30.32 15.19
CA THR A 44 -28.78 -31.25 15.32
C THR A 44 -29.24 -32.56 15.99
N PRO A 45 -28.62 -33.74 15.74
CA PRO A 45 -27.42 -34.09 16.50
C PRO A 45 -26.43 -35.15 15.90
N VAL A 46 -25.25 -35.18 16.53
CA VAL A 46 -24.21 -36.23 16.67
C VAL A 46 -23.35 -36.72 15.48
N VAL A 47 -22.04 -36.49 15.67
CA VAL A 47 -20.84 -37.18 15.16
C VAL A 47 -20.86 -38.68 15.49
N PRO A 48 -20.15 -39.57 14.74
CA PRO A 48 -18.74 -39.80 15.07
C PRO A 48 -17.80 -40.26 13.92
N SER A 49 -16.50 -40.21 14.24
CA SER A 49 -15.42 -41.09 13.77
C SER A 49 -14.75 -40.81 12.41
N SER A 50 -13.61 -40.13 12.49
CA SER A 50 -12.51 -40.13 11.51
C SER A 50 -11.89 -41.53 11.33
N PRO A 51 -11.26 -41.82 10.17
CA PRO A 51 -10.14 -42.75 10.09
C PRO A 51 -8.80 -42.01 10.12
N ALA A 52 -7.86 -42.65 10.81
CA ALA A 52 -6.53 -42.18 11.19
C ALA A 52 -5.55 -42.03 10.01
N MET A 53 -4.62 -41.08 10.16
CA MET A 53 -3.31 -41.10 9.51
C MET A 53 -2.22 -41.11 10.61
N PRO A 54 -1.07 -41.74 10.34
CA PRO A 54 -0.20 -42.27 11.38
C PRO A 54 0.65 -41.21 12.08
N THR A 55 0.82 -41.50 13.37
CA THR A 55 1.65 -40.84 14.38
C THR A 55 3.11 -40.84 13.98
N GLU A 56 3.72 -39.65 13.87
CA GLU A 56 5.17 -39.50 14.01
C GLU A 56 5.42 -38.57 15.20
N SER A 57 5.71 -39.22 16.32
CA SER A 57 6.14 -38.59 17.56
C SER A 57 7.50 -37.91 17.34
N SER A 58 7.57 -36.61 17.59
CA SER A 58 8.82 -35.96 17.97
C SER A 58 8.54 -35.11 19.21
N GLU A 59 9.04 -35.59 20.35
CA GLU A 59 9.11 -34.84 21.59
C GLU A 59 9.92 -33.55 21.37
N PRO A 60 9.53 -32.41 21.97
CA PRO A 60 10.34 -31.20 21.92
C PRO A 60 11.44 -31.27 22.98
N GLU A 61 12.69 -31.37 22.52
CA GLU A 61 13.91 -31.15 23.30
C GLU A 61 13.85 -29.78 24.03
N PRO A 62 14.03 -29.73 25.35
CA PRO A 62 14.01 -28.50 26.12
C PRO A 62 15.41 -27.86 26.12
N GLY A 63 15.68 -26.97 25.17
CA GLY A 63 16.83 -26.09 25.29
C GLY A 63 17.30 -25.42 24.01
N GLN A 64 16.74 -24.26 23.68
CA GLN A 64 17.52 -23.09 23.24
C GLN A 64 16.64 -21.83 23.08
N ALA A 65 17.00 -20.82 23.87
CA ALA A 65 16.71 -19.38 23.74
C ALA A 65 15.25 -18.92 23.56
N TYR A 66 14.59 -18.66 24.69
CA TYR A 66 13.49 -17.69 24.77
C TYR A 66 14.02 -16.26 24.52
N GLY A 67 14.17 -15.87 23.26
CA GLY A 67 14.13 -14.46 22.89
C GLY A 67 12.70 -13.93 23.00
N PRO A 68 12.46 -12.67 23.40
CA PRO A 68 11.11 -12.09 23.37
C PRO A 68 10.53 -12.22 21.96
N PRO A 69 9.23 -12.53 21.80
CA PRO A 69 8.67 -12.69 20.47
C PRO A 69 8.83 -11.39 19.68
N LEU A 70 9.46 -11.46 18.51
CA LEU A 70 9.55 -10.39 17.49
C LEU A 70 8.19 -9.80 17.09
N LYS A 71 7.09 -10.39 17.59
CA LYS A 71 5.72 -9.90 17.53
C LYS A 71 5.54 -8.47 18.06
N SER A 72 6.50 -7.88 18.80
CA SER A 72 6.40 -6.50 19.31
C SER A 72 7.20 -5.46 18.51
N LYS A 73 7.94 -5.85 17.46
CA LYS A 73 8.76 -4.91 16.66
C LYS A 73 8.27 -4.80 15.21
N VAL A 74 8.39 -3.62 14.60
CA VAL A 74 8.13 -3.35 13.18
C VAL A 74 9.45 -3.05 12.49
N GLN A 75 9.72 -3.77 11.42
CA GLN A 75 10.79 -3.41 10.49
C GLN A 75 10.31 -2.25 9.61
N ALA A 76 11.01 -1.14 9.64
CA ALA A 76 10.72 0.06 8.86
C ALA A 76 11.91 0.42 7.98
N HIS A 77 11.65 1.05 6.84
CA HIS A 77 12.71 1.50 5.93
C HIS A 77 12.82 3.03 5.97
N ARG A 78 14.01 3.59 6.27
CA ARG A 78 14.20 5.06 6.41
C ARG A 78 13.76 5.83 5.15
N ASN A 79 14.06 5.27 3.98
CA ASN A 79 13.69 5.85 2.69
C ASN A 79 12.38 5.28 2.09
N PHE A 80 11.52 4.65 2.90
CA PHE A 80 10.35 3.90 2.39
C PHE A 80 9.49 4.71 1.43
N ALA A 81 9.14 5.95 1.79
CA ALA A 81 8.27 6.80 0.96
C ALA A 81 8.82 6.99 -0.46
N ARG A 82 10.13 7.21 -0.61
CA ARG A 82 10.78 7.37 -1.91
C ARG A 82 10.66 6.09 -2.73
N ILE A 83 10.96 4.95 -2.10
CA ILE A 83 10.97 3.66 -2.78
C ILE A 83 9.55 3.24 -3.17
N SER A 84 8.57 3.43 -2.28
CA SER A 84 7.17 3.10 -2.53
C SER A 84 6.53 3.92 -3.66
N ASN A 85 7.07 5.11 -3.97
CA ASN A 85 6.52 5.97 -5.02
C ASN A 85 6.53 5.31 -6.40
N VAL A 86 7.50 4.42 -6.68
CA VAL A 86 7.56 3.69 -7.95
C VAL A 86 6.30 2.86 -8.15
N ILE A 87 6.00 1.97 -7.20
CA ILE A 87 4.81 1.12 -7.24
C ILE A 87 3.53 1.96 -7.17
N ILE A 88 3.49 3.01 -6.33
CA ILE A 88 2.31 3.85 -6.22
C ILE A 88 1.99 4.59 -7.53
N ASN A 89 3.01 5.02 -8.26
CA ASN A 89 2.83 5.66 -9.58
C ASN A 89 2.34 4.64 -10.60
N ASP A 90 2.90 3.43 -10.60
CA ASP A 90 2.46 2.33 -11.47
C ASP A 90 0.98 2.00 -11.24
N ILE A 91 0.54 1.91 -9.99
CA ILE A 91 -0.89 1.69 -9.67
C ILE A 91 -1.72 2.90 -10.13
N THR A 92 -1.22 4.13 -9.92
CA THR A 92 -1.95 5.35 -10.27
C THR A 92 -2.15 5.50 -11.78
N GLN A 93 -1.16 5.08 -12.58
CA GLN A 93 -1.16 5.18 -14.04
C GLN A 93 -1.82 3.98 -14.73
N HIS A 94 -2.27 2.99 -13.96
CA HIS A 94 -2.94 1.83 -14.52
C HIS A 94 -4.26 2.22 -15.21
N LYS A 95 -4.55 1.60 -16.36
CA LYS A 95 -5.74 1.91 -17.20
C LYS A 95 -7.07 1.87 -16.43
N HIS A 96 -7.17 1.00 -15.43
CA HIS A 96 -8.38 0.80 -14.61
C HIS A 96 -8.33 1.50 -13.25
N ALA A 97 -7.31 2.33 -12.95
CA ALA A 97 -7.11 2.89 -11.61
C ALA A 97 -8.15 3.93 -11.17
N GLY A 98 -8.93 4.49 -12.10
CA GLY A 98 -9.84 5.62 -11.87
C GLY A 98 -10.74 5.49 -10.63
N PRO A 99 -11.50 4.39 -10.47
CA PRO A 99 -12.39 4.16 -9.33
C PRO A 99 -11.67 4.08 -7.97
N PHE A 100 -10.37 3.74 -7.97
CA PHE A 100 -9.58 3.48 -6.77
C PHE A 100 -8.83 4.71 -6.25
N GLN A 101 -8.90 5.84 -6.95
CA GLN A 101 -8.17 7.06 -6.63
C GLN A 101 -8.65 7.76 -5.35
N LYS A 102 -9.94 7.63 -5.03
CA LYS A 102 -10.61 8.38 -3.96
C LYS A 102 -11.44 7.44 -3.09
N PRO A 103 -11.70 7.82 -1.82
CA PRO A 103 -12.60 7.06 -0.97
C PRO A 103 -13.98 6.91 -1.61
N VAL A 104 -14.54 5.70 -1.51
CA VAL A 104 -15.90 5.39 -2.00
C VAL A 104 -16.92 6.17 -1.17
N ARG A 105 -17.83 6.89 -1.83
CA ARG A 105 -18.90 7.65 -1.17
C ARG A 105 -20.20 6.86 -1.23
N GLU A 106 -21.09 7.12 -0.27
CA GLU A 106 -22.44 6.53 -0.19
C GLU A 106 -23.22 6.59 -1.52
N LYS A 107 -23.09 7.69 -2.25
CA LYS A 107 -23.76 7.90 -3.54
C LYS A 107 -23.15 7.12 -4.71
N ASP A 108 -21.88 6.75 -4.61
CA ASP A 108 -21.19 5.97 -5.64
C ASP A 108 -21.45 4.47 -5.41
N ALA A 109 -21.72 4.08 -4.15
CA ALA A 109 -22.04 2.72 -3.75
C ALA A 109 -22.92 2.72 -2.49
N GLU A 110 -24.22 2.49 -2.67
CA GLU A 110 -25.20 2.45 -1.58
C GLU A 110 -24.93 1.24 -0.66
N GLY A 111 -24.89 1.45 0.66
CA GLY A 111 -24.64 0.39 1.63
C GLY A 111 -23.18 -0.10 1.70
N TYR A 112 -22.24 0.59 1.04
CA TYR A 112 -20.82 0.20 1.06
C TYR A 112 -20.23 0.13 2.47
N SER A 113 -20.47 1.14 3.30
CA SER A 113 -19.98 1.22 4.68
C SER A 113 -20.55 0.14 5.61
N ASP A 114 -21.71 -0.41 5.26
CA ASP A 114 -22.36 -1.46 6.04
C ASP A 114 -21.70 -2.83 5.82
N ILE A 115 -21.14 -3.05 4.63
CA ILE A 115 -20.48 -4.31 4.25
C ILE A 115 -18.98 -4.21 4.49
N ILE A 116 -18.34 -3.14 4.02
CA ILE A 116 -16.89 -2.96 4.07
C ILE A 116 -16.49 -2.15 5.30
N LYS A 117 -15.93 -2.84 6.30
CA LYS A 117 -15.54 -2.22 7.60
C LYS A 117 -14.18 -1.52 7.58
N ARG A 118 -13.36 -1.79 6.57
CA ARG A 118 -12.07 -1.13 6.37
C ARG A 118 -11.97 -0.64 4.92
N PRO A 119 -12.61 0.50 4.60
CA PRO A 119 -12.48 1.10 3.28
C PRO A 119 -11.01 1.48 3.03
N GLN A 120 -10.58 1.43 1.77
CA GLN A 120 -9.22 1.80 1.38
C GLN A 120 -9.20 2.32 -0.05
N ASP A 121 -8.33 3.30 -0.30
CA ASP A 121 -8.15 3.99 -1.58
C ASP A 121 -6.73 4.54 -1.72
N LEU A 122 -6.31 4.88 -2.96
CA LEU A 122 -4.95 5.33 -3.24
C LEU A 122 -4.58 6.65 -2.56
N LYS A 123 -5.53 7.57 -2.37
CA LYS A 123 -5.27 8.84 -1.68
C LYS A 123 -4.96 8.57 -0.20
N SER A 124 -5.73 7.68 0.45
CA SER A 124 -5.52 7.27 1.83
C SER A 124 -4.20 6.49 2.00
N ILE A 125 -3.86 5.60 1.07
CA ILE A 125 -2.56 4.88 1.07
C ILE A 125 -1.39 5.88 0.99
N LYS A 126 -1.42 6.83 0.04
CA LYS A 126 -0.38 7.86 -0.09
C LYS A 126 -0.23 8.71 1.18
N ALA A 127 -1.34 9.04 1.82
CA ALA A 127 -1.34 9.78 3.08
C ALA A 127 -0.69 8.95 4.21
N ALA A 128 -1.03 7.66 4.32
CA ALA A 128 -0.47 6.77 5.33
C ALA A 128 1.05 6.52 5.14
N ILE A 129 1.54 6.45 3.90
CA ILE A 129 2.99 6.42 3.60
C ILE A 129 3.67 7.70 4.07
N THR A 130 3.07 8.86 3.77
CA THR A 130 3.62 10.17 4.18
C THR A 130 3.68 10.29 5.70
N PHE A 131 2.63 9.86 6.39
CA PHE A 131 2.58 9.82 7.84
C PHE A 131 3.63 8.85 8.42
N GLY A 132 3.72 7.65 7.87
CA GLY A 132 4.72 6.65 8.26
C GLY A 132 6.15 7.17 8.13
N SER A 133 6.48 7.85 7.03
CA SER A 133 7.80 8.48 6.84
C SER A 133 8.15 9.46 7.96
N ARG A 134 7.21 10.31 8.37
CA ARG A 134 7.40 11.25 9.50
C ARG A 134 7.59 10.51 10.82
N ALA A 135 6.80 9.46 11.06
CA ALA A 135 6.88 8.66 12.27
C ALA A 135 8.24 7.92 12.37
N ILE A 136 8.77 7.39 11.26
CA ILE A 136 10.10 6.77 11.22
C ILE A 136 11.17 7.80 11.57
N ASN A 137 11.13 9.00 10.98
CA ASN A 137 12.12 10.04 11.24
C ASN A 137 12.11 10.47 12.72
N ALA A 138 10.92 10.64 13.30
CA ALA A 138 10.77 10.96 14.72
C ALA A 138 11.35 9.84 15.60
N ALA A 139 10.99 8.58 15.34
CA ALA A 139 11.45 7.44 16.12
C ALA A 139 12.96 7.16 15.95
N THR A 140 13.54 7.51 14.81
CA THR A 140 14.98 7.33 14.55
C THR A 140 15.79 8.44 15.23
N SER A 141 15.28 9.68 15.24
CA SER A 141 15.95 10.80 15.93
C SER A 141 16.09 10.61 17.44
N SER A 142 15.21 9.83 18.08
CA SER A 142 15.36 9.46 19.49
C SER A 142 16.38 8.34 19.74
N ILE A 143 16.74 7.56 18.70
CA ILE A 143 17.74 6.48 18.79
C ILE A 143 19.15 7.04 18.58
N ASP A 144 19.33 7.98 17.64
CA ASP A 144 20.59 8.68 17.37
C ASP A 144 20.87 9.79 18.42
N SER A 145 20.97 9.42 19.71
CA SER A 145 21.48 10.34 20.74
C SER A 145 23.00 10.53 20.62
N PRO A 146 23.53 11.76 20.68
CA PRO A 146 24.93 12.08 20.38
C PRO A 146 25.96 11.59 21.42
N ALA A 147 25.53 10.90 22.48
CA ALA A 147 26.41 10.38 23.55
C ALA A 147 26.94 8.95 23.28
N ALA A 148 26.41 8.26 22.26
CA ALA A 148 26.98 7.00 21.80
C ALA A 148 27.94 7.30 20.64
N THR A 149 29.18 6.84 20.75
CA THR A 149 30.16 6.82 19.65
C THR A 149 29.49 6.30 18.38
N PRO A 150 29.71 6.92 17.20
CA PRO A 150 29.03 6.56 15.96
C PRO A 150 29.41 5.12 15.57
N SER A 151 28.61 4.16 16.01
CA SER A 151 28.70 2.79 15.54
C SER A 151 28.11 2.73 14.14
N SER A 152 28.69 1.89 13.29
CA SER A 152 28.35 1.60 11.88
C SER A 152 26.84 1.29 11.61
N ALA A 153 25.99 1.26 12.65
CA ALA A 153 24.53 1.13 12.58
C ALA A 153 23.80 2.25 11.79
N SER A 154 24.43 3.41 11.59
CA SER A 154 23.86 4.53 10.81
C SER A 154 23.73 4.25 9.31
N ALA A 155 24.37 3.20 8.79
CA ALA A 155 24.31 2.83 7.37
C ALA A 155 23.12 1.93 7.00
N SER A 156 22.47 1.28 7.98
CA SER A 156 21.35 0.38 7.67
C SER A 156 20.10 1.17 7.24
N SER A 157 19.68 0.96 5.99
CA SER A 157 18.45 1.55 5.45
C SER A 157 17.19 1.04 6.18
N VAL A 158 17.32 -0.11 6.85
CA VAL A 158 16.30 -0.80 7.63
C VAL A 158 16.51 -0.52 9.13
N VAL A 159 15.45 -0.11 9.81
CA VAL A 159 15.43 0.14 11.26
C VAL A 159 14.34 -0.72 11.91
N LEU A 160 14.65 -1.30 13.07
CA LEU A 160 13.71 -2.07 13.86
C LEU A 160 13.10 -1.18 14.96
N LEU A 161 11.82 -0.85 14.84
CA LEU A 161 11.09 0.04 15.75
C LEU A 161 10.11 -0.75 16.62
N ASP A 162 9.72 -0.20 17.77
CA ASP A 162 8.62 -0.75 18.56
C ASP A 162 7.28 -0.65 17.82
N LYS A 163 6.44 -1.68 17.95
CA LYS A 163 5.07 -1.65 17.41
C LYS A 163 4.26 -0.61 18.15
N THR A 164 4.06 0.53 17.52
CA THR A 164 3.15 1.59 17.97
C THR A 164 2.01 1.78 16.97
N ALA A 165 0.89 2.33 17.43
CA ALA A 165 -0.28 2.60 16.59
C ALA A 165 0.03 3.54 15.40
N ASP A 166 1.08 4.35 15.54
CA ASP A 166 1.52 5.32 14.54
C ASP A 166 2.51 4.74 13.53
N LEU A 167 2.83 3.44 13.61
CA LEU A 167 3.67 2.69 12.66
C LEU A 167 2.92 1.54 11.98
N ILE A 168 1.59 1.46 12.15
CA ILE A 168 0.75 0.40 11.59
C ILE A 168 -0.43 0.95 10.77
N PRO A 169 -0.91 0.21 9.74
CA PRO A 169 -2.10 0.60 8.98
C PRO A 169 -3.39 0.59 9.83
N PRO A 170 -4.32 1.52 9.58
CA PRO A 170 -4.39 2.41 8.42
C PRO A 170 -3.66 3.75 8.60
N LYS A 171 -3.14 4.04 9.80
CA LYS A 171 -2.54 5.35 10.11
C LYS A 171 -1.21 5.54 9.39
N ALA A 172 -0.40 4.48 9.32
CA ALA A 172 0.95 4.55 8.79
C ALA A 172 1.28 3.32 7.93
N ILE A 173 2.10 3.54 6.90
CA ILE A 173 2.72 2.49 6.10
C ILE A 173 4.22 2.75 6.08
N VAL A 174 5.01 1.81 6.63
CA VAL A 174 6.45 1.96 6.87
C VAL A 174 7.32 0.91 6.18
N ASN A 175 6.70 -0.11 5.58
CA ASN A 175 7.39 -1.17 4.86
C ASN A 175 6.55 -1.76 3.73
N SER A 176 7.21 -2.55 2.87
CA SER A 176 6.64 -3.18 1.68
C SER A 176 5.44 -4.07 2.01
N SER A 177 5.52 -4.83 3.09
CA SER A 177 4.45 -5.74 3.53
C SER A 177 3.17 -5.04 3.97
N GLN A 178 3.28 -3.84 4.55
CA GLN A 178 2.14 -3.03 4.93
C GLN A 178 1.50 -2.40 3.69
N LEU A 179 2.31 -1.91 2.76
CA LEU A 179 1.83 -1.33 1.50
C LEU A 179 1.03 -2.35 0.70
N GLU A 180 1.60 -3.52 0.47
CA GLU A 180 0.96 -4.61 -0.26
C GLU A 180 -0.38 -5.00 0.35
N LYS A 181 -0.43 -5.19 1.67
CA LYS A 181 -1.70 -5.50 2.38
C LYS A 181 -2.78 -4.45 2.17
N GLU A 182 -2.41 -3.17 2.18
CA GLU A 182 -3.39 -2.10 2.00
C GLU A 182 -3.80 -1.92 0.54
N VAL A 183 -2.91 -2.14 -0.42
CA VAL A 183 -3.25 -2.18 -1.85
C VAL A 183 -4.16 -3.36 -2.16
N LEU A 184 -3.84 -4.57 -1.68
CA LEU A 184 -4.69 -5.74 -1.87
C LEU A 184 -6.02 -5.60 -1.16
N ARG A 185 -6.07 -4.95 0.01
CA ARG A 185 -7.33 -4.63 0.69
C ARG A 185 -8.24 -3.78 -0.19
N MET A 186 -7.70 -2.78 -0.88
CA MET A 186 -8.45 -1.91 -1.78
C MET A 186 -9.12 -2.72 -2.91
N PHE A 187 -8.40 -3.66 -3.53
CA PHE A 187 -8.97 -4.56 -4.55
C PHE A 187 -9.93 -5.59 -3.97
N ALA A 188 -9.58 -6.21 -2.84
CA ALA A 188 -10.45 -7.18 -2.16
C ALA A 188 -11.78 -6.57 -1.76
N ASN A 189 -11.79 -5.32 -1.27
CA ASN A 189 -13.02 -4.60 -0.95
C ASN A 189 -13.90 -4.42 -2.20
N ALA A 190 -13.32 -4.13 -3.36
CA ALA A 190 -14.06 -4.02 -4.61
C ALA A 190 -14.66 -5.37 -5.05
N VAL A 191 -13.89 -6.45 -4.95
CA VAL A 191 -14.36 -7.81 -5.28
C VAL A 191 -15.44 -8.31 -4.30
N MET A 192 -15.32 -7.98 -3.01
CA MET A 192 -16.28 -8.41 -1.98
C MET A 192 -17.61 -7.64 -2.04
N PHE A 193 -17.57 -6.36 -2.42
CA PHE A 193 -18.77 -5.52 -2.45
C PHE A 193 -19.56 -5.67 -3.76
N ASN A 194 -18.87 -5.72 -4.90
CA ASN A 194 -19.54 -5.77 -6.20
C ASN A 194 -19.91 -7.21 -6.56
N PRO A 195 -21.18 -7.51 -6.92
CA PRO A 195 -21.59 -8.84 -7.34
C PRO A 195 -21.10 -9.16 -8.77
N GLY A 196 -20.93 -10.45 -9.06
CA GLY A 196 -20.52 -10.93 -10.39
C GLY A 196 -19.01 -10.87 -10.62
N ASN A 197 -18.60 -11.01 -11.89
CA ASN A 197 -17.19 -11.12 -12.28
C ASN A 197 -16.75 -10.04 -13.28
N ASP A 198 -17.64 -9.14 -13.67
CA ASP A 198 -17.42 -8.15 -14.73
C ASP A 198 -17.22 -6.74 -14.18
N GLY A 199 -16.82 -5.81 -15.04
CA GLY A 199 -16.66 -4.40 -14.71
C GLY A 199 -15.63 -4.18 -13.60
N ILE A 200 -16.05 -3.54 -12.49
CA ILE A 200 -15.16 -3.20 -11.38
C ILE A 200 -14.47 -4.44 -10.77
N VAL A 201 -15.13 -5.61 -10.76
CA VAL A 201 -14.53 -6.84 -10.24
C VAL A 201 -13.42 -7.34 -11.15
N GLN A 202 -13.63 -7.32 -12.46
CA GLN A 202 -12.63 -7.70 -13.44
C GLN A 202 -11.43 -6.75 -13.39
N ASP A 203 -11.70 -5.45 -13.40
CA ASP A 203 -10.70 -4.38 -13.29
C ASP A 203 -9.85 -4.53 -12.02
N ALA A 204 -10.49 -4.84 -10.89
CA ALA A 204 -9.80 -5.05 -9.61
C ALA A 204 -8.90 -6.30 -9.62
N ARG A 205 -9.34 -7.39 -10.27
CA ARG A 205 -8.55 -8.62 -10.38
C ARG A 205 -7.34 -8.43 -11.28
N GLU A 206 -7.53 -7.83 -12.46
CA GLU A 206 -6.44 -7.55 -13.39
C GLU A 206 -5.38 -6.65 -12.73
N MET A 207 -5.81 -5.58 -12.04
CA MET A 207 -4.88 -4.75 -11.27
C MET A 207 -4.21 -5.48 -10.12
N ALA A 208 -4.92 -6.36 -9.41
CA ALA A 208 -4.29 -7.11 -8.32
C ALA A 208 -3.15 -7.98 -8.84
N ASP A 209 -3.37 -8.71 -9.93
CA ASP A 209 -2.38 -9.61 -10.53
C ASP A 209 -1.13 -8.84 -11.00
N ASP A 210 -1.32 -7.73 -11.73
CA ASP A 210 -0.23 -6.88 -12.23
C ASP A 210 0.60 -6.28 -11.10
N ILE A 211 -0.07 -5.83 -10.04
CA ILE A 211 0.59 -5.16 -8.92
C ILE A 211 1.27 -6.16 -7.99
N GLU A 212 0.70 -7.34 -7.76
CA GLU A 212 1.37 -8.40 -7.01
C GLU A 212 2.69 -8.82 -7.68
N ALA A 213 2.69 -8.96 -9.01
CA ALA A 213 3.90 -9.24 -9.77
C ALA A 213 4.97 -8.15 -9.54
N LYS A 214 4.58 -6.87 -9.67
CA LYS A 214 5.49 -5.73 -9.46
C LYS A 214 6.00 -5.62 -8.03
N VAL A 215 5.14 -5.87 -7.03
CA VAL A 215 5.52 -5.85 -5.62
C VAL A 215 6.51 -6.98 -5.30
N ARG A 216 6.32 -8.17 -5.91
CA ARG A 216 7.24 -9.30 -5.76
C ARG A 216 8.62 -8.98 -6.33
N ASP A 217 8.68 -8.46 -7.55
CA ASP A 217 9.94 -8.06 -8.18
C ASP A 217 10.65 -6.97 -7.36
N TRP A 218 9.88 -5.99 -6.93
CA TRP A 218 10.37 -4.91 -6.10
C TRP A 218 10.92 -5.37 -4.75
N ARG A 219 10.25 -6.31 -4.06
CA ARG A 219 10.75 -6.88 -2.80
C ARG A 219 12.08 -7.62 -3.00
N GLN A 220 12.27 -8.23 -4.16
CA GLN A 220 13.52 -8.91 -4.49
C GLN A 220 14.66 -7.89 -4.68
N VAL A 221 14.36 -6.74 -5.29
CA VAL A 221 15.29 -5.61 -5.41
C VAL A 221 15.55 -4.91 -4.07
N GLU A 222 14.52 -4.70 -3.24
CA GLU A 222 14.65 -4.12 -1.88
C GLU A 222 15.54 -5.01 -1.00
N GLY A 223 15.33 -6.33 -1.04
CA GLY A 223 16.16 -7.29 -0.35
C GLY A 223 17.60 -7.31 -0.85
N ALA A 224 17.81 -7.23 -2.17
CA ALA A 224 19.15 -7.18 -2.76
C ALA A 224 19.89 -5.88 -2.43
N ALA A 225 19.21 -4.74 -2.42
CA ALA A 225 19.77 -3.43 -2.07
C ALA A 225 20.11 -3.32 -0.57
N ALA A 226 19.28 -3.93 0.30
CA ALA A 226 19.60 -4.05 1.72
C ALA A 226 20.84 -4.93 1.94
N ASN A 227 20.99 -6.02 1.18
CA ASN A 227 22.11 -6.94 1.33
C ASN A 227 23.42 -6.41 0.69
N SER A 228 23.34 -5.63 -0.39
CA SER A 228 24.51 -5.00 -1.02
C SER A 228 25.10 -3.87 -0.15
N SER A 229 24.25 -3.12 0.55
CA SER A 229 24.67 -2.13 1.56
C SER A 229 25.46 -2.78 2.71
N VAL A 230 25.04 -3.95 3.20
CA VAL A 230 25.75 -4.70 4.24
C VAL A 230 27.10 -5.22 3.74
N ARG A 231 27.17 -5.65 2.47
CA ARG A 231 28.39 -6.19 1.87
C ARG A 231 29.44 -5.13 1.54
N ALA A 232 29.01 -3.90 1.22
CA ALA A 232 29.90 -2.75 1.04
C ALA A 232 30.48 -2.27 2.39
N ALA A 233 29.66 -2.22 3.44
CA ALA A 233 30.13 -1.84 4.78
C ALA A 233 31.18 -2.81 5.35
N ASN A 234 31.07 -4.12 5.07
CA ASN A 234 32.07 -5.12 5.49
C ASN A 234 33.37 -5.12 4.66
N GLN A 235 33.44 -4.37 3.55
CA GLN A 235 34.64 -4.30 2.70
C GLN A 235 35.58 -3.16 3.13
N GLU A 236 35.07 -2.16 3.86
CA GLU A 236 35.84 -0.98 4.29
C GLU A 236 36.59 -1.17 5.63
N ASP A 237 36.28 -2.22 6.41
CA ASP A 237 36.92 -2.51 7.71
C ASP A 237 38.17 -3.42 7.62
N ASN A 238 38.70 -3.69 6.42
CA ASN A 238 39.78 -4.68 6.21
C ASN A 238 41.00 -4.13 5.43
N GLU A 239 41.29 -2.83 5.56
CA GLU A 239 42.48 -2.20 4.95
C GLU A 239 43.36 -1.39 5.93
N ASP A 240 43.18 -1.52 7.24
CA ASP A 240 44.12 -0.93 8.21
C ASP A 240 44.47 -1.92 9.33
N GLU A 241 45.54 -2.68 9.13
CA GLU A 241 46.45 -3.24 10.14
C GLU A 241 47.51 -4.10 9.41
N GLY A 242 48.70 -3.52 9.17
CA GLY A 242 49.75 -4.17 8.39
C GLY A 242 51.15 -3.52 8.47
N VAL A 243 51.52 -3.04 9.66
CA VAL A 243 52.87 -2.98 10.26
C VAL A 243 54.06 -2.58 9.37
N GLY A 244 54.63 -1.42 9.71
CA GLY A 244 55.95 -1.00 9.23
C GLY A 244 57.10 -1.85 9.76
N THR A 245 58.07 -2.11 8.89
CA THR A 245 59.47 -2.32 9.26
C THR A 245 60.34 -1.48 8.36
N GLY A 246 61.02 -0.48 8.94
CA GLY A 246 62.00 0.32 8.23
C GLY A 246 63.30 -0.44 8.00
N THR A 247 63.92 -0.21 6.85
CA THR A 247 65.38 -0.29 6.67
C THR A 247 65.80 0.75 5.64
N GLY A 248 66.77 1.58 6.01
CA GLY A 248 67.25 2.71 5.25
C GLY A 248 67.98 2.36 3.95
N GLY A 249 68.12 3.38 3.11
CA GLY A 249 68.82 3.30 1.84
C GLY A 249 69.08 4.67 1.24
N ASP A 250 69.98 5.42 1.88
CA ASP A 250 70.67 6.57 1.29
C ASP A 250 71.26 6.21 -0.08
N LYS A 251 70.93 6.98 -1.12
CA LYS A 251 71.82 7.27 -2.26
C LYS A 251 71.26 8.42 -3.10
N LYS A 252 71.90 9.58 -2.94
CA LYS A 252 72.18 10.61 -3.95
C LYS A 252 71.65 10.29 -5.37
N ARG A 253 70.98 11.27 -5.99
CA ARG A 253 71.59 12.15 -7.01
C ARG A 253 70.61 13.24 -7.47
N ARG A 254 71.08 14.48 -7.31
CA ARG A 254 70.58 15.74 -7.87
C ARG A 254 71.27 15.99 -9.22
N LYS A 255 70.66 16.86 -10.06
CA LYS A 255 71.05 17.39 -11.38
C LYS A 255 70.51 16.58 -12.57
N LEU A 256 69.96 17.18 -13.61
CA LEU A 256 69.92 18.58 -14.06
C LEU A 256 68.53 18.87 -14.66
#